data_AF-A0A1V5GLJ6-F1
#
_entry.id   AF-A0A1V5GLJ6-F1
#
_cell.length_a   1.000
_cell.length_b   1.000
_cell.length_c   1.000
_cell.angle_alpha   90.00
_cell.angle_beta   90.00
_cell.angle_gamma   90.00
#
_symmetry.space_group_name_H-M   'P 1'
#
loop_
_entity.id
_entity.type
_entity.pdbx_description
1 polymer ?
#
loop_
_entity_poly.entity_id
_entity_poly.type
_entity_poly.pdbx_seq_one_letter_code
_entity_poly.pdbx_strand_id
1 'polypeptide(L)'
;MAAYFPPGPHSREPIWSAPLTAENVQALVDSPLRKKIAAELIGGKTAVWIFLKCGDKAKDAAALQLLQDQLKEIAPQMQPSDPMPIVYYDGTIQEAEALKIEFATLELDRGDPKEAFLVAMLMASEPDLKDYIGEPMAFPVFGQGRALFALVGPGINKDNIFEACAFLSSDCSCEVKAMNPGVDLLIKADWTKIHGPIMSEMIQMPPMMSLGAMAETAETTEKAAAADSAAKPDTPTEASERK
;
A
#
# COMPACT_ATOMS: atom_id res chain seq x y z
N MET A 1 -14.84 -22.70 -18.88
CA MET A 1 -14.14 -21.41 -18.72
C MET A 1 -13.00 -21.60 -17.75
N ALA A 2 -11.92 -20.84 -17.92
CA ALA A 2 -10.77 -20.88 -17.03
C ALA A 2 -10.28 -19.44 -16.77
N ALA A 3 -9.88 -19.18 -15.53
CA ALA A 3 -9.33 -17.91 -15.09
C ALA A 3 -7.84 -18.08 -14.78
N TYR A 4 -7.04 -17.10 -15.20
CA TYR A 4 -5.59 -17.08 -15.03
C TYR A 4 -5.18 -15.72 -14.46
N PHE A 5 -4.05 -15.68 -13.77
CA PHE A 5 -3.41 -14.39 -13.51
C PHE A 5 -2.91 -13.80 -14.83
N PRO A 6 -2.80 -12.47 -14.95
CA PRO A 6 -2.13 -11.84 -16.09
C PRO A 6 -0.72 -12.40 -16.28
N PRO A 7 -0.17 -12.40 -17.51
CA PRO A 7 1.18 -12.85 -17.78
C PRO A 7 2.20 -12.14 -16.88
N GLY A 8 3.02 -12.92 -16.17
CA GLY A 8 3.97 -12.43 -15.17
C GLY A 8 4.83 -13.57 -14.60
N PRO A 9 5.48 -13.38 -13.43
CA PRO A 9 6.27 -14.42 -12.78
C PRO A 9 5.42 -15.56 -12.19
N HIS A 10 4.10 -15.44 -12.19
CA HIS A 10 3.17 -16.41 -11.62
C HIS A 10 3.01 -17.66 -12.51
N SER A 11 2.47 -18.73 -11.91
CA SER A 11 2.17 -19.98 -12.60
C SER A 11 1.29 -19.76 -13.84
N ARG A 12 1.55 -20.53 -14.90
CA ARG A 12 0.68 -20.59 -16.10
C ARG A 12 -0.51 -21.54 -15.93
N GLU A 13 -0.66 -22.12 -14.75
CA GLU A 13 -1.80 -22.94 -14.42
C GLU A 13 -3.06 -22.07 -14.21
N PRO A 14 -4.26 -22.59 -14.53
CA PRO A 14 -5.48 -21.87 -14.24
C PRO A 14 -5.67 -21.73 -12.74
N ILE A 15 -5.96 -20.51 -12.28
CA ILE A 15 -6.40 -20.23 -10.90
C ILE A 15 -7.68 -21.06 -10.62
N TRP A 16 -8.59 -21.06 -11.59
CA TRP A 16 -9.87 -21.74 -11.47
C TRP A 16 -10.38 -22.18 -12.83
N SER A 17 -11.04 -23.35 -12.87
CA SER A 17 -11.66 -23.90 -14.09
C SER A 17 -13.02 -24.50 -13.74
N ALA A 18 -14.04 -24.13 -14.52
CA ALA A 18 -15.42 -24.59 -14.32
C ALA A 18 -16.21 -24.55 -15.64
N PRO A 19 -17.35 -25.26 -15.74
CA PRO A 19 -18.28 -25.09 -16.87
C PRO A 19 -18.72 -23.63 -17.00
N LEU A 20 -18.94 -23.17 -18.24
CA LEU A 20 -19.43 -21.81 -18.50
C LEU A 20 -20.94 -21.74 -18.21
N THR A 21 -21.30 -21.36 -16.99
CA THR A 21 -22.69 -21.14 -16.58
C THR A 21 -22.82 -19.75 -15.94
N ALA A 22 -24.05 -19.22 -15.87
CA ALA A 22 -24.31 -17.92 -15.27
C ALA A 22 -23.88 -17.87 -13.80
N GLU A 23 -24.11 -18.96 -13.07
CA GLU A 23 -23.74 -19.11 -11.66
C GLU A 23 -22.22 -19.03 -11.48
N ASN A 24 -21.45 -19.73 -12.32
CA ASN A 24 -20.01 -19.72 -12.21
C ASN A 24 -19.41 -18.36 -12.62
N VAL A 25 -19.98 -17.69 -13.62
CA VAL A 25 -19.58 -16.31 -13.99
C VAL A 25 -19.89 -15.35 -12.85
N GLN A 26 -21.03 -15.50 -12.17
CA GLN A 26 -21.37 -14.68 -11.02
C GLN A 26 -20.37 -14.88 -9.86
N ALA A 27 -19.99 -16.12 -9.56
CA ALA A 27 -18.99 -16.43 -8.52
C ALA A 27 -17.58 -15.89 -8.88
N LEU A 28 -17.25 -15.81 -10.17
CA LEU A 28 -16.01 -15.22 -10.67
C LEU A 28 -15.94 -13.72 -10.33
N VAL A 29 -17.00 -12.97 -10.65
CA VAL A 29 -16.97 -11.49 -10.55
C VAL A 29 -17.47 -10.95 -9.22
N ASP A 30 -18.16 -11.75 -8.42
CA ASP A 30 -18.79 -11.34 -7.17
C ASP A 30 -18.45 -12.30 -6.02
N SER A 31 -18.14 -11.72 -4.87
CA SER A 31 -17.84 -12.41 -3.62
C SER A 31 -18.24 -11.51 -2.46
N PRO A 32 -18.98 -12.02 -1.46
CA PRO A 32 -19.27 -11.29 -0.24
C PRO A 32 -18.03 -10.70 0.45
N LEU A 33 -16.95 -11.46 0.56
CA LEU A 33 -15.72 -11.00 1.21
C LEU A 33 -14.97 -9.97 0.35
N ARG A 34 -14.91 -10.13 -0.98
CA ARG A 34 -14.32 -9.13 -1.89
C ARG A 34 -15.05 -7.79 -1.82
N LYS A 35 -16.38 -7.79 -1.63
CA LYS A 35 -17.14 -6.56 -1.36
C LYS A 35 -16.76 -5.89 -0.05
N LYS A 36 -16.56 -6.67 1.02
CA LYS A 36 -16.10 -6.14 2.31
C LYS A 36 -14.68 -5.58 2.22
N ILE A 37 -13.76 -6.30 1.57
CA ILE A 37 -12.40 -5.84 1.30
C ILE A 37 -12.43 -4.49 0.57
N ALA A 38 -13.21 -4.38 -0.50
CA ALA A 38 -13.38 -3.13 -1.22
C ALA A 38 -13.92 -2.00 -0.34
N ALA A 39 -14.94 -2.28 0.48
CA ALA A 39 -15.54 -1.29 1.36
C ALA A 39 -14.55 -0.76 2.40
N GLU A 40 -13.75 -1.64 3.02
CA GLU A 40 -12.70 -1.26 3.98
C GLU A 40 -11.59 -0.43 3.31
N LEU A 41 -11.09 -0.86 2.14
CA LEU A 41 -10.06 -0.13 1.39
C LEU A 41 -10.55 1.24 0.92
N ILE A 42 -11.77 1.31 0.36
CA ILE A 42 -12.40 2.59 -0.01
C ILE A 42 -12.65 3.46 1.23
N GLY A 43 -12.91 2.84 2.38
CA GLY A 43 -13.05 3.51 3.67
C GLY A 43 -11.74 4.06 4.25
N GLY A 44 -10.60 3.86 3.57
CA GLY A 44 -9.31 4.42 3.95
C GLY A 44 -8.44 3.49 4.81
N LYS A 45 -8.76 2.19 4.92
CA LYS A 45 -7.83 1.23 5.53
C LYS A 45 -6.56 1.11 4.69
N THR A 46 -5.41 1.17 5.36
CA THR A 46 -4.08 0.97 4.74
C THR A 46 -3.99 -0.41 4.11
N ALA A 47 -4.43 -1.43 4.86
CA ALA A 47 -4.56 -2.79 4.33
C ALA A 47 -5.65 -3.57 5.05
N VAL A 48 -6.25 -4.50 4.31
CA VAL A 48 -7.19 -5.50 4.81
C VAL A 48 -6.48 -6.85 4.81
N TRP A 49 -6.27 -7.42 5.99
CA TRP A 49 -5.68 -8.72 6.16
C TRP A 49 -6.73 -9.81 6.04
N ILE A 50 -6.66 -10.62 4.99
CA ILE A 50 -7.48 -11.82 4.86
C ILE A 50 -6.83 -12.92 5.68
N PHE A 51 -7.53 -13.44 6.68
CA PHE A 51 -7.11 -14.59 7.47
C PHE A 51 -7.80 -15.85 6.97
N LEU A 52 -7.08 -16.68 6.22
CA LEU A 52 -7.57 -17.94 5.65
C LEU A 52 -7.36 -19.08 6.64
N LYS A 53 -8.46 -19.58 7.20
CA LYS A 53 -8.48 -20.66 8.19
C LYS A 53 -8.02 -21.99 7.61
N CYS A 54 -7.28 -22.78 8.37
CA CYS A 54 -6.91 -24.15 7.98
C CYS A 54 -7.90 -25.22 8.42
N GLY A 55 -8.82 -24.90 9.33
CA GLY A 55 -9.86 -25.81 9.83
C GLY A 55 -9.49 -26.46 11.17
N ASP A 56 -8.27 -26.29 11.66
CA ASP A 56 -7.91 -26.58 13.03
C ASP A 56 -8.22 -25.37 13.91
N LYS A 57 -9.29 -25.47 14.70
CA LYS A 57 -9.80 -24.38 15.55
C LYS A 57 -8.74 -23.82 16.50
N ALA A 58 -7.84 -24.66 17.04
CA ALA A 58 -6.84 -24.22 17.99
C ALA A 58 -5.73 -23.42 17.29
N LYS A 59 -5.25 -23.92 16.14
CA LYS A 59 -4.27 -23.20 15.31
C LYS A 59 -4.85 -21.89 14.77
N ASP A 60 -6.07 -21.95 14.22
CA ASP A 60 -6.75 -20.80 13.64
C ASP A 60 -6.96 -19.70 14.69
N ALA A 61 -7.46 -20.06 15.88
CA ALA A 61 -7.67 -19.09 16.95
C ALA A 61 -6.36 -18.46 17.44
N ALA A 62 -5.31 -19.26 17.63
CA ALA A 62 -4.02 -18.75 18.10
C ALA A 62 -3.38 -17.79 17.09
N ALA A 63 -3.37 -18.17 15.80
CA ALA A 63 -2.78 -17.34 14.75
C ALA A 63 -3.59 -16.07 14.48
N LEU A 64 -4.93 -16.15 14.50
CA LEU A 64 -5.80 -14.99 14.33
C LEU A 64 -5.63 -13.99 15.47
N GLN A 65 -5.61 -14.47 16.72
CA GLN A 65 -5.40 -13.63 17.90
C GLN A 65 -4.05 -12.91 17.82
N LEU A 66 -2.98 -13.65 17.50
CA LEU A 66 -1.64 -13.07 17.33
C LEU A 66 -1.62 -11.99 16.24
N LEU A 67 -2.24 -12.27 15.08
CA LEU A 67 -2.34 -11.30 13.99
C LEU A 67 -3.04 -10.02 14.46
N GLN A 68 -4.22 -10.13 15.06
CA GLN A 68 -5.01 -8.98 15.51
C GLN A 68 -4.29 -8.16 16.59
N ASP A 69 -3.65 -8.83 17.55
CA ASP A 69 -2.91 -8.17 18.62
C ASP A 69 -1.70 -7.40 18.06
N GLN A 70 -0.94 -8.02 17.14
CA GLN A 70 0.20 -7.35 16.51
C GLN A 70 -0.24 -6.17 15.65
N LEU A 71 -1.29 -6.30 14.84
CA LEU A 71 -1.79 -5.17 14.04
C LEU A 71 -2.21 -3.98 14.91
N LYS A 72 -2.80 -4.25 16.08
CA LYS A 72 -3.19 -3.22 17.06
C LYS A 72 -1.98 -2.58 17.74
N GLU A 73 -0.94 -3.36 18.03
CA GLU A 73 0.31 -2.88 18.63
C GLU A 73 1.12 -2.04 17.63
N ILE A 74 1.14 -2.43 16.36
CA ILE A 74 1.99 -1.85 15.31
C ILE A 74 1.42 -0.57 14.73
N ALA A 75 0.11 -0.50 14.47
CA ALA A 75 -0.50 0.65 13.77
C ALA A 75 -0.14 2.02 14.39
N PRO A 76 -0.12 2.23 15.73
CA PRO A 76 0.25 3.51 16.33
C PRO A 76 1.75 3.85 16.24
N GLN A 77 2.61 2.87 15.95
CA GLN A 77 4.06 3.06 15.85
C GLN A 77 4.49 3.50 14.45
N MET A 78 3.63 3.27 13.46
CA MET A 78 3.92 3.60 12.08
C MET A 78 3.59 5.07 11.83
N GLN A 79 4.45 5.75 11.08
CA GLN A 79 4.21 7.11 10.61
C GLN A 79 3.69 7.03 9.18
N PRO A 80 2.54 7.64 8.88
CA PRO A 80 2.12 7.76 7.50
C PRO A 80 3.11 8.65 6.75
N SER A 81 3.37 8.28 5.50
CA SER A 81 4.02 9.14 4.52
C SER A 81 3.39 10.52 4.47
N ASP A 82 4.22 11.54 4.25
CA ASP A 82 3.73 12.89 4.00
C ASP A 82 2.80 12.86 2.78
N PRO A 83 1.58 13.40 2.89
CA PRO A 83 0.62 13.36 1.80
C PRO A 83 1.14 14.18 0.62
N MET A 84 1.29 13.53 -0.54
CA MET A 84 1.62 14.22 -1.78
C MET A 84 0.36 14.89 -2.36
N PRO A 85 0.42 16.17 -2.76
CA PRO A 85 -0.72 16.86 -3.34
C PRO A 85 -1.16 16.18 -4.64
N ILE A 86 -2.47 16.06 -4.82
CA ILE A 86 -3.09 15.52 -6.03
C ILE A 86 -3.19 16.63 -7.07
N VAL A 87 -2.59 16.43 -8.24
CA VAL A 87 -2.71 17.35 -9.38
C VAL A 87 -3.66 16.75 -10.41
N TYR A 88 -4.74 17.48 -10.72
CA TYR A 88 -5.73 17.09 -11.72
C TYR A 88 -5.34 17.57 -13.12
N TYR A 89 -5.95 16.97 -14.14
CA TYR A 89 -5.72 17.27 -15.56
C TYR A 89 -5.95 18.75 -15.95
N ASP A 90 -6.75 19.49 -15.18
CA ASP A 90 -7.03 20.91 -15.38
C ASP A 90 -6.04 21.83 -14.65
N GLY A 91 -5.01 21.26 -14.02
CA GLY A 91 -4.00 21.98 -13.24
C GLY A 91 -4.45 22.34 -11.83
N THR A 92 -5.63 21.90 -11.38
CA THR A 92 -6.05 22.08 -9.99
C THR A 92 -5.22 21.18 -9.07
N ILE A 93 -4.78 21.76 -7.95
CA ILE A 93 -4.04 21.06 -6.91
C ILE A 93 -4.97 20.86 -5.73
N GLN A 94 -5.14 19.62 -5.31
CA GLN A 94 -5.83 19.27 -4.08
C GLN A 94 -4.80 18.75 -3.08
N GLU A 95 -4.70 19.42 -1.94
CA GLU A 95 -3.95 18.91 -0.80
C GLU A 95 -4.51 17.53 -0.41
N ALA A 96 -3.63 16.54 -0.35
CA ALA A 96 -4.01 15.23 0.15
C ALA A 96 -4.05 15.28 1.68
N GLU A 97 -5.06 14.65 2.26
CA GLU A 97 -5.11 14.48 3.71
C GLU A 97 -4.05 13.46 4.14
N ALA A 98 -3.49 13.67 5.33
CA ALA A 98 -2.57 12.70 5.92
C ALA A 98 -3.26 11.34 6.06
N LEU A 99 -2.67 10.31 5.45
CA LEU A 99 -3.19 8.96 5.52
C LEU A 99 -3.17 8.49 6.98
N LYS A 100 -4.22 7.81 7.42
CA LYS A 100 -4.23 7.15 8.72
C LYS A 100 -3.78 5.71 8.54
N ILE A 101 -2.92 5.24 9.43
CA ILE A 101 -2.50 3.84 9.41
C ILE A 101 -3.53 3.01 10.16
N GLU A 102 -4.36 2.31 9.40
CA GLU A 102 -5.42 1.49 9.92
C GLU A 102 -5.48 0.16 9.18
N PHE A 103 -5.47 -0.94 9.94
CA PHE A 103 -5.61 -2.29 9.41
C PHE A 103 -6.97 -2.87 9.78
N ALA A 104 -7.52 -3.68 8.89
CA ALA A 104 -8.69 -4.51 9.15
C ALA A 104 -8.31 -5.99 9.02
N THR A 105 -9.00 -6.88 9.72
CA THR A 105 -8.85 -8.33 9.56
C THR A 105 -10.18 -8.95 9.19
N LEU A 106 -10.20 -9.74 8.12
CA LEU A 106 -11.38 -10.45 7.65
C LEU A 106 -11.07 -11.95 7.57
N GLU A 107 -11.82 -12.75 8.30
CA GLU A 107 -11.69 -14.20 8.26
C GLU A 107 -12.31 -14.79 6.97
N LEU A 108 -11.67 -15.84 6.47
CA LEU A 108 -12.10 -16.60 5.30
C LEU A 108 -12.01 -18.10 5.60
N ASP A 109 -13.13 -18.81 5.42
CA ASP A 109 -13.17 -20.27 5.44
C ASP A 109 -12.78 -20.83 4.07
N ARG A 110 -11.77 -21.71 4.02
CA ARG A 110 -11.35 -22.41 2.79
C ARG A 110 -12.50 -23.15 2.10
N GLY A 111 -13.47 -23.63 2.88
CA GLY A 111 -14.62 -24.39 2.42
C GLY A 111 -15.86 -23.57 2.08
N ASP A 112 -15.83 -22.23 2.19
CA ASP A 112 -17.01 -21.41 1.86
C ASP A 112 -17.25 -21.43 0.33
N PRO A 113 -18.35 -22.02 -0.16
CA PRO A 113 -18.62 -22.11 -1.59
C PRO A 113 -18.84 -20.73 -2.24
N LYS A 114 -19.24 -19.70 -1.48
CA LYS A 114 -19.41 -18.34 -2.00
C LYS A 114 -18.07 -17.63 -2.24
N GLU A 115 -17.01 -18.14 -1.62
CA GLU A 115 -15.67 -17.58 -1.67
C GLU A 115 -14.69 -18.48 -2.43
N ALA A 116 -15.16 -19.57 -3.04
CA ALA A 116 -14.32 -20.57 -3.70
C ALA A 116 -13.33 -19.94 -4.71
N PHE A 117 -13.77 -18.94 -5.49
CA PHE A 117 -12.89 -18.24 -6.42
C PHE A 117 -11.86 -17.34 -5.70
N LEU A 118 -12.22 -16.70 -4.58
CA LEU A 118 -11.27 -15.92 -3.78
C LEU A 118 -10.21 -16.84 -3.15
N VAL A 119 -10.62 -17.97 -2.57
CA VAL A 119 -9.71 -18.97 -2.03
C VAL A 119 -8.76 -19.46 -3.13
N ALA A 120 -9.28 -19.75 -4.34
CA ALA A 120 -8.46 -20.15 -5.47
C ALA A 120 -7.41 -19.08 -5.86
N MET A 121 -7.79 -17.80 -5.91
CA MET A 121 -6.84 -16.71 -6.17
C MET A 121 -5.74 -16.63 -5.12
N LEU A 122 -6.10 -16.72 -3.83
CA LEU A 122 -5.12 -16.65 -2.74
C LEU A 122 -4.18 -17.87 -2.76
N MET A 123 -4.69 -19.07 -2.98
CA MET A 123 -3.88 -20.28 -3.03
C MET A 123 -2.98 -20.37 -4.27
N ALA A 124 -3.29 -19.60 -5.32
CA ALA A 124 -2.50 -19.52 -6.54
C ALA A 124 -1.54 -18.30 -6.56
N SER A 125 -1.56 -17.44 -5.53
CA SER A 125 -0.70 -16.24 -5.50
C SER A 125 0.78 -16.60 -5.51
N GLU A 126 1.12 -17.70 -4.84
CA GLU A 126 2.47 -18.23 -4.69
C GLU A 126 2.46 -19.74 -4.97
N PRO A 127 3.49 -20.28 -5.65
CA PRO A 127 3.48 -21.64 -6.20
C PRO A 127 3.50 -22.77 -5.16
N ASP A 128 3.98 -22.47 -3.95
CA ASP A 128 4.23 -23.41 -2.85
C ASP A 128 3.11 -23.41 -1.79
N LEU A 129 2.14 -22.49 -1.81
CA LEU A 129 1.08 -22.44 -0.78
C LEU A 129 0.25 -23.71 -0.69
N LYS A 130 0.11 -24.46 -1.79
CA LYS A 130 -0.55 -25.77 -1.82
C LYS A 130 0.10 -26.80 -0.89
N ASP A 131 1.38 -26.64 -0.56
CA ASP A 131 2.12 -27.55 0.33
C ASP A 131 1.79 -27.26 1.81
N TYR A 132 1.09 -26.15 2.09
CA TYR A 132 0.77 -25.66 3.44
C TYR A 132 -0.74 -25.58 3.72
N ILE A 133 -1.58 -26.36 3.03
CA ILE A 133 -3.05 -26.34 3.21
C ILE A 133 -3.49 -26.55 4.68
N GLY A 134 -2.70 -27.29 5.47
CA GLY A 134 -2.94 -27.56 6.88
C GLY A 134 -2.56 -26.43 7.84
N GLU A 135 -2.07 -25.29 7.34
CA GLU A 135 -1.66 -24.14 8.14
C GLU A 135 -2.56 -22.91 7.87
N PRO A 136 -2.83 -22.08 8.90
CA PRO A 136 -3.52 -20.82 8.72
C PRO A 136 -2.65 -19.88 7.88
N MET A 137 -3.28 -19.03 7.08
CA MET A 137 -2.58 -18.08 6.21
C MET A 137 -3.13 -16.67 6.39
N ALA A 138 -2.27 -15.66 6.35
CA ALA A 138 -2.66 -14.25 6.40
C ALA A 138 -2.13 -13.51 5.17
N PHE A 139 -3.02 -12.81 4.46
CA PHE A 139 -2.70 -12.08 3.24
C PHE A 139 -3.08 -10.61 3.41
N PRO A 140 -2.11 -9.68 3.50
CA PRO A 140 -2.44 -8.27 3.47
C PRO A 140 -2.84 -7.85 2.04
N VAL A 141 -4.00 -7.20 1.94
CA VAL A 141 -4.53 -6.64 0.69
C VAL A 141 -4.57 -5.13 0.79
N PHE A 142 -3.99 -4.43 -0.17
CA PHE A 142 -3.81 -2.98 -0.14
C PHE A 142 -4.06 -2.31 -1.50
N GLY A 143 -4.14 -0.98 -1.49
CA GLY A 143 -4.45 -0.17 -2.67
C GLY A 143 -5.78 -0.58 -3.32
N GLN A 144 -5.76 -0.84 -4.62
CA GLN A 144 -6.95 -1.29 -5.37
C GLN A 144 -7.07 -2.83 -5.42
N GLY A 145 -6.80 -3.49 -4.29
CA GLY A 145 -6.97 -4.94 -4.17
C GLY A 145 -5.74 -5.80 -4.52
N ARG A 146 -4.52 -5.30 -4.30
CA ARG A 146 -3.31 -6.09 -4.45
C ARG A 146 -3.03 -6.87 -3.17
N ALA A 147 -2.99 -8.19 -3.24
CA ALA A 147 -2.51 -9.05 -2.15
C ALA A 147 -0.98 -9.11 -2.21
N LEU A 148 -0.31 -8.89 -1.08
CA LEU A 148 1.14 -9.06 -0.95
C LEU A 148 1.53 -10.56 -0.94
N PHE A 149 2.57 -10.95 -0.22
CA PHE A 149 2.92 -12.34 0.07
C PHE A 149 2.14 -12.86 1.29
N ALA A 150 1.94 -14.17 1.34
CA ALA A 150 1.27 -14.84 2.45
C ALA A 150 2.19 -15.02 3.66
N LEU A 151 1.65 -14.80 4.86
CA LEU A 151 2.24 -15.31 6.09
C LEU A 151 1.57 -16.65 6.43
N VAL A 152 2.35 -17.72 6.56
CA VAL A 152 1.83 -19.10 6.67
C VAL A 152 2.27 -19.75 7.97
N GLY A 153 1.31 -20.27 8.75
CA GLY A 153 1.58 -21.02 9.98
C GLY A 153 2.52 -20.24 10.94
N PRO A 154 3.69 -20.79 11.32
CA PRO A 154 4.69 -20.08 12.14
C PRO A 154 5.23 -18.78 11.53
N GLY A 155 5.05 -18.57 10.23
CA GLY A 155 5.33 -17.31 9.55
C GLY A 155 4.38 -16.17 9.94
N ILE A 156 3.22 -16.47 10.53
CA ILE A 156 2.36 -15.50 11.20
C ILE A 156 2.97 -15.22 12.58
N ASN A 157 3.95 -14.32 12.62
CA ASN A 157 4.67 -13.93 13.82
C ASN A 157 4.91 -12.41 13.86
N LYS A 158 5.35 -11.91 15.01
CA LYS A 158 5.55 -10.47 15.26
C LYS A 158 6.43 -9.80 14.20
N ASP A 159 7.57 -10.40 13.87
CA ASP A 159 8.55 -9.78 12.98
C ASP A 159 8.02 -9.68 11.56
N ASN A 160 7.46 -10.77 11.02
CA ASN A 160 6.90 -10.77 9.68
C ASN A 160 5.66 -9.86 9.54
N ILE A 161 4.82 -9.79 10.58
CA ILE A 161 3.67 -8.87 10.58
C ILE A 161 4.16 -7.42 10.61
N PHE A 162 5.20 -7.13 11.41
CA PHE A 162 5.82 -5.81 11.45
C PHE A 162 6.41 -5.42 10.10
N GLU A 163 7.19 -6.29 9.46
CA GLU A 163 7.80 -6.03 8.15
C GLU A 163 6.75 -5.78 7.08
N ALA A 164 5.68 -6.59 7.04
CA ALA A 164 4.57 -6.36 6.12
C ALA A 164 3.88 -5.02 6.40
N CYS A 165 3.60 -4.68 7.66
CA CYS A 165 2.98 -3.40 8.01
C CYS A 165 3.89 -2.21 7.68
N ALA A 166 5.20 -2.32 7.93
CA ALA A 166 6.19 -1.30 7.61
C ALA A 166 6.24 -1.06 6.09
N PHE A 167 6.30 -2.13 5.29
CA PHE A 167 6.24 -2.05 3.83
C PHE A 167 4.98 -1.32 3.37
N LEU A 168 3.81 -1.73 3.87
CA LEU A 168 2.50 -1.18 3.50
C LEU A 168 2.28 0.27 3.95
N SER A 169 3.03 0.71 4.96
CA SER A 169 2.95 2.06 5.53
C SER A 169 4.02 3.01 4.99
N SER A 170 4.97 2.49 4.21
CA SER A 170 6.08 3.26 3.65
C SER A 170 5.70 3.95 2.33
N ASP A 171 6.52 4.93 1.92
CA ASP A 171 6.39 5.58 0.62
C ASP A 171 6.44 4.52 -0.49
N CYS A 172 5.39 4.49 -1.33
CA CYS A 172 5.43 3.70 -2.55
C CYS A 172 6.46 4.30 -3.52
N SER A 173 7.70 3.83 -3.46
CA SER A 173 8.76 4.17 -4.43
C SER A 173 8.56 3.50 -5.80
N CYS A 174 7.61 2.57 -5.89
CA CYS A 174 7.32 1.85 -7.12
C CYS A 174 6.55 2.75 -8.10
N GLU A 175 7.29 3.36 -9.04
CA GLU A 175 6.71 4.14 -10.14
C GLU A 175 5.81 3.29 -11.08
N VAL A 176 5.98 1.96 -11.05
CA VAL A 176 5.24 1.02 -11.90
C VAL A 176 4.53 -0.02 -11.04
N LYS A 177 3.20 -0.11 -11.15
CA LYS A 177 2.37 -1.07 -10.39
C LYS A 177 2.89 -2.52 -10.48
N ALA A 178 3.37 -2.94 -11.65
CA ALA A 178 3.89 -4.29 -11.88
C ALA A 178 5.17 -4.61 -11.10
N MET A 179 5.89 -3.60 -10.60
CA MET A 179 7.07 -3.76 -9.75
C MET A 179 6.73 -3.88 -8.26
N ASN A 180 5.49 -3.59 -7.87
CA ASN A 180 5.05 -3.86 -6.51
C ASN A 180 4.98 -5.38 -6.29
N PRO A 181 5.49 -5.92 -5.17
CA PRO A 181 5.34 -7.33 -4.85
C PRO A 181 3.86 -7.74 -4.75
N GLY A 182 3.58 -9.03 -4.96
CA GLY A 182 2.24 -9.61 -4.81
C GLY A 182 1.44 -9.80 -6.10
N VAL A 183 0.14 -10.06 -5.96
CA VAL A 183 -0.82 -10.33 -7.04
C VAL A 183 -2.06 -9.45 -6.92
N ASP A 184 -2.65 -9.08 -8.05
CA ASP A 184 -3.93 -8.36 -8.05
C ASP A 184 -5.10 -9.34 -7.89
N LEU A 185 -6.00 -9.07 -6.94
CA LEU A 185 -7.24 -9.81 -6.76
C LEU A 185 -8.33 -9.23 -7.67
N LEU A 186 -9.19 -10.09 -8.24
CA LEU A 186 -10.34 -9.64 -9.02
C LEU A 186 -11.44 -9.11 -8.09
N ILE A 187 -11.46 -7.80 -7.85
CA ILE A 187 -12.44 -7.14 -6.99
C ILE A 187 -13.31 -6.19 -7.80
N LYS A 188 -14.62 -6.44 -7.80
CA LYS A 188 -15.62 -5.53 -8.39
C LYS A 188 -15.89 -4.38 -7.43
N ALA A 189 -15.30 -3.23 -7.70
CA ALA A 189 -15.52 -2.02 -6.93
C ALA A 189 -15.39 -0.76 -7.80
N ASP A 190 -15.98 0.33 -7.33
CA ASP A 190 -15.84 1.65 -7.93
C ASP A 190 -14.63 2.37 -7.32
N TRP A 191 -13.44 2.06 -7.85
CA TRP A 191 -12.17 2.53 -7.31
C TRP A 191 -11.94 4.03 -7.51
N THR A 192 -12.72 4.72 -8.36
CA THR A 192 -12.66 6.19 -8.49
C THR A 192 -13.18 6.92 -7.25
N LYS A 193 -13.76 6.20 -6.30
CA LYS A 193 -14.11 6.74 -4.98
C LYS A 193 -12.90 6.97 -4.08
N ILE A 194 -11.78 6.30 -4.34
CA ILE A 194 -10.53 6.48 -3.57
C ILE A 194 -9.76 7.69 -4.11
N HIS A 195 -9.73 7.86 -5.43
CA HIS A 195 -9.08 8.99 -6.10
C HIS A 195 -9.94 9.45 -7.27
N GLY A 196 -10.10 10.77 -7.44
CA GLY A 196 -10.57 11.34 -8.70
C GLY A 196 -9.63 10.98 -9.87
N PRO A 197 -9.92 11.36 -11.13
CA PRO A 197 -9.03 11.08 -12.25
C PRO A 197 -7.69 11.82 -12.04
N ILE A 198 -6.68 11.08 -11.59
CA ILE A 198 -5.36 11.58 -11.22
C ILE A 198 -4.38 11.53 -12.40
N MET A 199 -3.59 12.60 -12.55
CA MET A 199 -2.38 12.59 -13.37
C MET A 199 -1.24 11.98 -12.54
N SER A 200 -0.71 10.84 -12.95
CA SER A 200 0.65 10.45 -12.57
C SER A 200 1.62 11.19 -13.48
N GLU A 201 1.76 12.51 -13.32
CA GLU A 201 2.88 13.18 -13.98
C GLU A 201 4.15 12.78 -13.24
N MET A 202 5.11 12.23 -13.99
CA MET A 202 6.51 12.21 -13.57
C MET A 202 6.82 13.63 -13.11
N ILE A 203 7.04 13.83 -11.81
CA ILE A 203 7.58 15.09 -11.30
C ILE A 203 8.73 15.41 -12.22
N GLN A 204 8.62 16.50 -12.99
CA GLN A 204 9.68 16.91 -13.87
C GLN A 204 10.83 17.29 -12.94
N MET A 205 11.74 16.34 -12.72
CA MET A 205 12.93 16.59 -11.93
C MET A 205 13.53 17.89 -12.47
N PRO A 206 13.90 18.84 -11.59
CA PRO A 206 14.54 20.07 -12.05
C PRO A 206 15.63 19.65 -13.03
N PRO A 207 15.70 20.31 -14.21
CA PRO A 207 16.60 19.89 -15.28
C PRO A 207 17.98 19.68 -14.67
N MET A 208 18.58 18.52 -14.94
CA MET A 208 19.83 18.09 -14.32
C MET A 208 20.83 19.25 -14.43
N MET A 209 21.03 19.98 -13.33
CA MET A 209 21.90 21.13 -13.36
C MET A 209 23.31 20.60 -13.48
N SER A 210 24.04 21.07 -14.50
CA SER A 210 25.47 20.83 -14.58
C SER A 210 26.13 21.31 -13.29
N LEU A 211 27.17 20.63 -12.81
CA LEU A 211 27.98 21.13 -11.69
C LEU A 211 28.45 22.57 -11.92
N GLY A 212 28.63 22.98 -13.18
CA GLY A 212 28.95 24.38 -13.53
C GLY A 212 27.83 25.37 -13.19
N ALA A 213 26.56 25.00 -13.40
CA ALA A 213 25.42 25.85 -13.08
C ALA A 213 25.18 25.98 -11.56
N MET A 214 25.57 24.95 -10.79
CA MET A 214 25.56 24.97 -9.31
C MET A 214 26.64 25.91 -8.75
N ALA A 215 27.81 25.97 -9.42
CA ALA A 215 28.87 26.91 -9.04
C ALA A 215 28.48 28.37 -9.35
N GLU A 216 27.85 28.62 -10.50
CA GLU A 216 27.39 29.97 -10.88
C GLU A 216 26.26 30.48 -9.98
N THR A 217 25.38 29.59 -9.51
CA THR A 217 24.33 29.94 -8.53
C THR A 217 24.90 30.18 -7.14
N ALA A 218 25.92 29.43 -6.71
CA ALA A 218 26.62 29.70 -5.46
C ALA A 218 27.32 31.07 -5.48
N GLU A 219 28.02 31.41 -6.57
CA GLU A 219 28.68 32.71 -6.73
C GLU A 219 27.69 33.88 -6.80
N THR A 220 26.52 33.71 -7.43
CA THR A 220 25.50 34.78 -7.49
C THR A 220 24.81 34.99 -6.15
N THR A 221 24.60 33.92 -5.37
CA THR A 221 24.02 34.00 -4.02
C THR A 221 24.99 34.66 -3.04
N GLU A 222 26.29 34.37 -3.15
CA GLU A 222 27.33 34.97 -2.31
C GLU A 222 27.53 36.47 -2.62
N LYS A 223 27.44 36.87 -3.90
CA LYS A 223 27.52 38.28 -4.32
C LYS A 223 26.30 39.11 -3.90
N ALA A 224 25.11 38.50 -3.89
CA ALA A 224 23.89 39.15 -3.42
C ALA A 224 23.91 39.36 -1.90
N ALA A 225 24.41 38.38 -1.13
CA ALA A 225 24.57 38.51 0.32
C ALA A 225 25.64 39.55 0.70
N ALA A 226 26.74 39.65 -0.07
CA ALA A 226 27.77 40.65 0.15
C ALA A 226 27.27 42.09 -0.12
N ALA A 227 26.45 42.28 -1.17
CA ALA A 227 25.87 43.58 -1.52
C ALA A 227 24.87 44.09 -0.46
N ASP A 228 24.14 43.19 0.19
CA ASP A 228 23.14 43.53 1.22
C ASP A 228 23.80 43.91 2.57
N SER A 229 25.00 43.38 2.85
CA SER A 229 25.77 43.75 4.05
C SER A 229 26.45 45.13 3.97
N ALA A 230 26.66 45.67 2.77
CA ALA A 230 27.33 46.94 2.54
C ALA A 230 26.39 48.17 2.63
N ALA A 231 25.08 47.96 2.80
CA ALA A 231 24.07 49.02 2.70
C ALA A 231 23.51 49.53 4.04
N LYS A 232 24.06 49.15 5.21
CA LYS A 232 23.65 49.72 6.50
C LYS A 232 24.53 50.92 6.90
N PRO A 233 23.98 52.13 7.09
CA PRO A 233 24.75 53.27 7.58
C PRO A 233 24.95 53.21 9.11
N ASP A 234 26.19 53.47 9.53
CA ASP A 234 26.61 53.60 10.93
C ASP A 234 25.87 54.73 11.65
N THR A 235 25.33 54.44 12.84
CA THR A 235 24.85 55.47 13.78
C THR A 235 25.89 55.61 14.89
N PRO A 236 26.37 56.82 15.24
CA PRO A 236 27.46 56.98 16.18
C PRO A 236 27.02 56.84 17.64
N THR A 237 27.94 56.24 18.39
CA THR A 237 27.96 56.02 19.84
C THR A 237 27.85 57.32 20.65
N GLU A 238 26.95 57.38 21.63
CA GLU A 238 27.07 58.32 22.75
C GLU A 238 27.18 57.56 24.08
N ALA A 239 28.29 57.81 24.77
CA ALA A 239 28.62 57.37 26.11
C ALA A 239 28.20 58.44 27.13
N SER A 240 27.64 58.04 28.26
CA SER A 240 27.68 58.77 29.54
C SER A 240 27.04 57.87 30.61
N GLU A 241 27.83 57.13 31.37
CA GLU A 241 28.42 57.48 32.68
C GLU A 241 27.56 57.08 33.88
N ARG A 242 28.28 56.53 34.86
CA ARG A 242 27.82 55.95 36.13
C ARG A 242 27.29 57.02 37.09
N LYS A 243 26.28 56.66 37.88
CA LYS A 243 26.44 56.45 39.33
C LYS A 243 25.31 55.62 39.91
#